data_AF-A0A8T6V354-F1
#
_entry.id   AF-A0A8T6V354-F1
#
_cell.length_a   1.000
_cell.length_b   1.000
_cell.length_c   1.000
_cell.angle_alpha   90.00
_cell.angle_beta   90.00
_cell.angle_gamma   90.00
#
_symmetry.space_group_name_H-M   'P 1'
#
loop_
_entity.id
_entity.type
_entity.pdbx_description
1 polymer ?
#
loop_
_entity_poly.entity_id
_entity_poly.type
_entity_poly.pdbx_seq_one_letter_code
_entity_poly.pdbx_strand_id
1 'polypeptide(L)' 'MADIKIKRIYDKPSVDDGKRILVDRLWPRGISKDKAQVDHWEKDIAPSHELRKWFNHTPEKWEEF' A
#
# COMPACT_ATOMS: atom_id res chain seq x y z
N MET A 1 -3.72 -21.12 -8.35
CA MET A 1 -3.76 -19.66 -8.17
C MET A 1 -3.40 -19.36 -6.73
N ALA A 2 -2.67 -18.28 -6.46
CA ALA A 2 -2.39 -17.84 -5.10
C ALA A 2 -3.62 -17.12 -4.52
N ASP A 3 -3.88 -17.31 -3.22
CA ASP A 3 -4.92 -16.56 -2.49
C ASP A 3 -4.39 -15.15 -2.17
N ILE A 4 -5.16 -14.11 -2.52
CA ILE A 4 -4.79 -12.71 -2.29
C ILE A 4 -5.74 -12.13 -1.26
N LYS A 5 -5.18 -11.67 -0.15
CA LYS A 5 -5.91 -11.01 0.94
C LYS A 5 -5.56 -9.53 0.97
N ILE A 6 -6.58 -8.69 1.17
CA ILE A 6 -6.40 -7.26 1.38
C ILE A 6 -6.36 -7.00 2.89
N LYS A 7 -5.32 -6.30 3.35
CA LYS A 7 -5.13 -5.91 4.74
C LYS A 7 -4.54 -4.52 4.80
N ARG A 8 -5.00 -3.67 5.74
CA ARG A 8 -4.44 -2.33 5.87
C ARG A 8 -3.10 -2.40 6.60
N ILE A 9 -2.16 -1.55 6.22
CA ILE A 9 -0.86 -1.45 6.90
C ILE A 9 -0.96 -1.00 8.38
N TYR A 10 -2.10 -0.43 8.77
CA TYR A 10 -2.40 -0.06 10.16
C TYR A 10 -2.94 -1.23 10.98
N ASP A 11 -3.36 -2.32 10.34
CA ASP A 11 -3.80 -3.53 11.04
C ASP A 11 -2.58 -4.30 11.53
N LYS A 12 -2.70 -4.88 12.73
CA LYS A 12 -1.58 -5.61 13.36
C LYS A 12 -1.15 -6.78 12.46
N PRO A 13 0.17 -6.99 12.26
CA PRO A 13 0.69 -8.20 11.63
C PRO A 13 0.12 -9.45 12.29
N SER A 14 -0.17 -10.47 11.49
CA SER A 14 -0.61 -11.78 11.97
C SER A 14 0.13 -12.90 11.28
N VAL A 15 0.26 -14.04 11.97
CA VAL A 15 0.96 -15.23 11.45
C VAL A 15 0.27 -15.85 10.23
N ASP A 16 -1.03 -15.59 10.04
CA ASP A 16 -1.83 -16.05 8.90
C ASP A 16 -1.80 -15.08 7.70
N ASP A 17 -1.07 -13.97 7.80
CA ASP A 17 -0.90 -13.01 6.70
C ASP A 17 -0.05 -13.60 5.56
N GLY A 18 0.76 -14.62 5.86
CA GLY A 18 1.73 -15.15 4.90
C GLY A 18 2.74 -14.08 4.50
N LYS A 19 2.88 -13.83 3.19
CA LYS A 19 3.82 -12.85 2.64
C LYS A 19 3.14 -11.49 2.47
N ARG A 20 3.66 -10.46 3.14
CA ARG A 20 3.08 -9.11 3.18
C ARG A 20 3.80 -8.18 2.22
N ILE A 21 3.06 -7.68 1.24
CA ILE A 21 3.57 -6.81 0.19
C ILE A 21 2.88 -5.46 0.31
N LEU A 22 3.67 -4.40 0.53
CA LEU A 22 3.18 -3.02 0.50
C LEU A 22 3.25 -2.48 -0.92
N VAL A 23 2.11 -2.05 -1.45
CA VAL A 23 1.96 -1.54 -2.83
C VAL A 23 1.70 -0.03 -2.89
N ASP A 24 1.84 0.66 -1.76
CA ASP A 24 1.77 2.12 -1.71
C ASP A 24 3.13 2.76 -2.00
N ARG A 25 3.15 3.88 -2.72
CA ARG A 25 4.41 4.57 -3.04
C ARG A 25 5.08 5.17 -1.81
N LEU A 26 4.28 5.60 -0.83
CA LEU A 26 4.76 6.22 0.40
C LEU A 26 4.67 5.25 1.56
N TRP A 27 5.66 5.34 2.44
CA TRP A 27 5.57 4.68 3.72
C TRP A 27 4.49 5.37 4.59
N PRO A 28 3.57 4.63 5.20
CA PRO A 28 2.51 5.21 6.04
C PRO A 28 3.10 5.90 7.27
N ARG A 29 2.48 7.03 7.63
CA ARG A 29 2.89 7.81 8.81
C ARG A 29 2.58 7.04 10.09
N GLY A 30 3.46 7.16 11.08
CA GLY A 30 3.28 6.55 12.41
C GLY A 30 3.55 5.04 12.48
N ILE A 31 3.95 4.41 11.37
CA ILE A 31 4.28 2.99 11.31
C ILE A 31 5.81 2.83 11.25
N SER A 32 6.37 2.04 12.16
CA SER A 32 7.78 1.61 12.07
C SER A 32 7.92 0.50 11.03
N LYS A 33 9.00 0.56 10.23
CA LYS A 33 9.35 -0.50 9.25
C LYS A 33 9.46 -1.88 9.89
N ASP A 34 10.14 -1.96 11.03
CA ASP A 34 10.35 -3.23 11.74
C ASP A 34 9.03 -3.77 12.31
N LYS A 35 8.19 -2.89 12.87
CA LYS A 35 6.87 -3.29 13.41
C LYS A 35 5.86 -3.65 12.32
N ALA A 36 6.03 -3.12 11.12
CA ALA A 36 5.10 -3.36 10.03
C ALA A 36 5.19 -4.76 9.46
N GLN A 37 6.28 -5.50 9.67
CA GLN A 37 6.49 -6.85 9.12
C GLN A 37 6.10 -6.94 7.63
N VAL A 38 6.57 -5.98 6.84
CA VAL A 38 6.39 -5.97 5.39
C VAL A 38 7.59 -6.66 4.77
N ASP A 39 7.34 -7.72 3.99
CA ASP A 39 8.40 -8.49 3.32
C ASP A 39 8.92 -7.76 2.08
N HIS A 40 8.02 -7.13 1.32
CA HIS A 40 8.35 -6.43 0.08
C HIS A 40 7.63 -5.08 0.01
N TRP A 41 8.33 -4.06 -0.47
CA TRP A 41 7.76 -2.73 -0.71
C TRP A 41 7.85 -2.38 -2.20
N GLU A 42 6.82 -2.75 -2.94
CA GLU A 42 6.72 -2.63 -4.39
C GLU A 42 6.22 -1.25 -4.79
N LYS A 43 7.12 -0.26 -4.79
CA LYS A 43 6.77 1.14 -5.11
C LYS A 43 6.49 1.38 -6.59
N ASP A 44 6.99 0.50 -7.45
CA ASP A 44 6.98 0.70 -8.90
C ASP A 44 5.64 0.37 -9.53
N ILE A 45 4.82 -0.45 -8.85
CA ILE A 45 3.42 -0.71 -9.22
C ILE A 45 2.45 0.34 -8.66
N ALA A 46 2.93 1.22 -7.78
CA ALA A 46 2.13 2.28 -7.20
C ALA A 46 2.00 3.48 -8.16
N PRO A 47 0.91 4.26 -8.09
CA PRO A 47 0.76 5.50 -8.85
C PRO A 47 1.97 6.43 -8.71
N SER A 48 2.39 7.02 -9.83
CA SER A 48 3.54 7.92 -9.87
C SER A 48 3.32 9.16 -8.98
N HIS A 49 4.40 9.86 -8.65
CA HIS A 49 4.29 11.07 -7.84
C HIS A 49 3.41 12.14 -8.50
N GLU A 50 3.56 12.33 -9.82
CA GLU A 50 2.76 13.29 -10.57
C GLU A 50 1.29 12.86 -10.68
N LEU A 51 1.02 11.57 -10.88
CA LEU A 51 -0.35 11.05 -10.92
C LEU A 51 -1.07 11.21 -9.58
N ARG A 52 -0.37 10.98 -8.46
CA ARG A 52 -0.90 11.21 -7.10
C ARG A 52 -1.20 12.67 -6.82
N LYS A 53 -0.32 13.58 -7.27
CA LYS A 53 -0.54 15.04 -7.19
C LYS A 53 -1.73 15.47 -8.03
N TRP A 54 -1.87 14.92 -9.24
CA TRP A 54 -2.99 15.23 -10.12
C TRP A 54 -4.32 14.76 -9.51
N PHE A 55 -4.36 13.55 -8.93
CA PHE A 55 -5.56 13.02 -8.28
C PHE A 55 -5.98 13.87 -7.07
N ASN A 56 -5.03 14.26 -6.22
CA ASN A 56 -5.25 15.15 -5.06
C ASN A 56 -6.49 14.80 -4.20
N HIS A 57 -6.80 13.51 -4.06
CA HIS A 57 -8.00 13.01 -3.36
C HIS A 57 -9.32 13.61 -3.86
N THR A 58 -9.39 13.97 -5.14
CA THR A 58 -10.61 14.46 -5.82
C THR A 58 -11.37 13.26 -6.36
N PRO A 59 -12.47 12.79 -5.71
CA PRO A 59 -13.14 11.56 -6.10
C PRO A 59 -13.68 11.58 -7.53
N GLU A 60 -14.02 12.75 -8.05
CA GLU A 60 -14.50 12.96 -9.42
C GLU A 60 -13.46 12.58 -10.48
N LYS A 61 -12.17 12.57 -10.13
CA LYS A 61 -11.07 12.17 -11.03
C LYS A 61 -10.81 10.67 -11.05
N TRP A 62 -11.52 9.88 -10.24
CA TRP A 62 -11.22 8.45 -10.06
C TRP A 62 -11.34 7.64 -11.36
N GLU A 63 -12.32 7.95 -12.19
CA GLU A 63 -12.51 7.25 -13.48
C GLU A 63 -11.32 7.42 -14.44
N GLU A 64 -10.56 8.50 -14.29
CA GLU A 64 -9.37 8.83 -15.09
C GLU A 64 -8.05 8.47 -14.39
N PHE A 65 -8.09 8.07 -13.10
CA PHE A 65 -6.93 7.77 -12.26
C PHE A 65 -6.47 6.32 -12.38
#